data_AF-A0A418TAJ4-F1
#
_entry.id   AF-A0A418TAJ4-F1
#
_cell.length_a   1.000
_cell.length_b   1.000
_cell.length_c   1.000
_cell.angle_alpha   90.00
_cell.angle_beta   90.00
_cell.angle_gamma   90.00
#
_symmetry.space_group_name_H-M   'P 1'
#
loop_
_entity.id
_entity.type
_entity.pdbx_description
1 polymer ?
#
loop_
_entity_poly.entity_id
_entity_poly.type
_entity_poly.pdbx_seq_one_letter_code
_entity_poly.pdbx_strand_id
1 'polypeptide(L)'
;MKSKWDKWELTRAKGKKNYVLWNGVLGWGIPTGILFTALSTYINHKEFVFNQDFYQTLFLSLVLFSLGGVVFGLWTWSWTEKLYRKNKGE
;
A
#
# COMPACT_ATOMS: atom_id res chain seq x y z
N MET A 1 -8.18 -17.70 20.73
CA MET A 1 -8.10 -16.48 19.88
C MET A 1 -6.70 -15.91 20.01
N LYS A 2 -5.92 -15.81 18.92
CA LYS A 2 -4.63 -15.09 18.95
C LYS A 2 -4.89 -13.59 19.11
N SER A 3 -4.15 -12.93 20.00
CA SER A 3 -4.26 -11.49 20.20
C SER A 3 -3.83 -10.75 18.92
N LYS A 4 -4.30 -9.51 18.72
CA LYS A 4 -3.85 -8.68 17.60
C LYS A 4 -2.32 -8.46 17.62
N TRP A 5 -1.71 -8.52 18.79
CA TRP A 5 -0.29 -8.32 19.01
C TRP A 5 0.54 -9.56 18.68
N ASP A 6 0.00 -10.76 18.89
CA ASP A 6 0.67 -12.02 18.47
C ASP A 6 0.81 -12.07 16.94
N LYS A 7 -0.20 -11.55 16.22
CA LYS A 7 -0.14 -11.39 14.76
C LYS A 7 0.87 -10.33 14.33
N TRP A 8 0.95 -9.23 15.09
CA TRP A 8 1.95 -8.19 14.85
C TRP A 8 3.37 -8.72 15.06
N GLU A 9 3.63 -9.52 16.09
CA GLU A 9 4.94 -10.14 16.33
C GLU A 9 5.41 -11.01 15.16
N LEU A 10 4.54 -11.86 14.64
CA LEU A 10 4.84 -12.68 13.45
C LEU A 10 5.14 -11.81 12.21
N THR A 11 4.44 -10.68 12.09
CA THR A 11 4.65 -9.73 10.99
C THR A 11 5.95 -8.96 11.18
N ARG A 12 6.25 -8.56 12.41
CA ARG A 12 7.46 -7.85 12.82
C ARG A 12 8.71 -8.70 12.60
N ALA A 13 8.64 -9.99 12.91
CA ALA A 13 9.71 -10.96 12.73
C ALA A 13 10.16 -11.09 11.25
N LYS A 14 9.25 -10.86 10.29
CA LYS A 14 9.58 -10.83 8.86
C LYS A 14 10.31 -9.55 8.42
N GLY A 15 10.38 -8.56 9.30
CA GLY A 15 11.12 -7.31 9.11
C GLY A 15 10.33 -6.20 8.41
N LYS A 16 10.77 -4.96 8.67
CA LYS A 16 10.16 -3.72 8.18
C LYS A 16 10.14 -3.63 6.66
N LYS A 17 11.24 -4.01 5.99
CA LYS A 17 11.33 -3.97 4.51
C LYS A 17 10.26 -4.85 3.86
N ASN A 18 10.09 -6.07 4.39
CA ASN A 18 9.10 -7.02 3.88
C ASN A 18 7.67 -6.49 4.12
N TYR A 19 7.41 -5.88 5.28
CA TYR A 19 6.11 -5.26 5.54
C TYR A 19 5.79 -4.12 4.56
N VAL A 20 6.74 -3.22 4.34
CA VAL A 20 6.56 -2.08 3.42
C VAL A 20 6.32 -2.57 1.99
N LEU A 21 7.04 -3.60 1.55
CA LEU A 21 6.85 -4.14 0.20
C LEU A 21 5.49 -4.82 0.05
N TRP A 22 5.12 -5.73 0.96
CA TRP A 22 3.88 -6.49 0.85
C TRP A 22 2.63 -5.70 1.23
N ASN A 23 2.66 -4.92 2.30
CA ASN A 23 1.49 -4.20 2.82
C ASN A 23 1.41 -2.77 2.29
N GLY A 24 2.55 -2.13 2.04
CA GLY A 24 2.61 -0.77 1.50
C GLY A 24 2.51 -0.77 -0.02
N VAL A 25 3.47 -1.39 -0.72
CA VAL A 25 3.51 -1.33 -2.20
C VAL A 25 2.50 -2.28 -2.83
N LEU A 26 2.57 -3.58 -2.53
CA LEU A 26 1.71 -4.58 -3.16
C LEU A 26 0.27 -4.55 -2.60
N GLY A 27 0.12 -4.25 -1.31
CA GLY A 27 -1.18 -4.22 -0.64
C GLY A 27 -1.95 -2.91 -0.79
N TRP A 28 -1.27 -1.79 -0.97
CA TRP A 28 -1.90 -0.46 -1.08
C TRP A 28 -1.54 0.23 -2.39
N GLY A 29 -0.26 0.43 -2.69
CA GLY A 29 0.20 1.17 -3.87
C GLY A 29 -0.29 0.62 -5.22
N ILE A 30 -0.12 -0.68 -5.48
CA ILE A 30 -0.55 -1.29 -6.74
C ILE A 30 -2.08 -1.27 -6.89
N PRO A 31 -2.88 -1.77 -5.92
CA PRO A 31 -4.34 -1.70 -6.01
C PRO A 31 -4.86 -0.27 -6.20
N THR A 32 -4.30 0.71 -5.47
CA THR A 32 -4.70 2.11 -5.59
C THR A 32 -4.31 2.69 -6.96
N GLY A 33 -3.13 2.36 -7.48
CA GLY A 33 -2.72 2.79 -8.83
C GLY A 33 -3.62 2.24 -9.94
N ILE A 34 -4.03 0.97 -9.83
CA ILE A 34 -4.97 0.35 -10.77
C ILE A 34 -6.35 1.01 -10.66
N LEU A 35 -6.88 1.16 -9.46
CA LEU A 35 -8.17 1.82 -9.21
C LEU A 35 -8.18 3.26 -9.71
N PHE A 36 -7.10 4.02 -9.45
CA PHE A 36 -6.97 5.39 -9.90
C PHE A 36 -6.94 5.48 -11.42
N THR A 37 -6.21 4.58 -12.09
CA THR A 37 -6.17 4.53 -13.55
C THR A 37 -7.56 4.22 -14.11
N ALA A 38 -8.23 3.19 -13.60
CA ALA A 38 -9.57 2.82 -14.04
C ALA A 38 -10.57 3.97 -13.85
N LEU A 39 -10.50 4.66 -12.71
CA LEU A 39 -11.32 5.82 -12.41
C LEU A 39 -11.00 7.00 -13.33
N SER A 40 -9.72 7.29 -13.56
CA SER A 40 -9.28 8.37 -14.44
C SER A 40 -9.73 8.14 -15.89
N THR A 41 -9.58 6.92 -16.39
CA THR A 41 -10.06 6.55 -17.74
C THR A 41 -11.57 6.67 -17.85
N TYR A 42 -12.31 6.19 -16.85
CA TYR A 42 -13.76 6.32 -16.82
C TYR A 42 -14.21 7.78 -16.80
N ILE A 43 -13.54 8.66 -16.06
CA ILE A 43 -13.89 10.10 -16.01
C ILE A 43 -13.57 10.79 -17.34
N ASN A 44 -12.41 10.50 -17.94
CA ASN A 44 -11.94 11.20 -19.13
C ASN A 44 -12.61 10.74 -20.43
N HIS A 45 -12.95 9.45 -20.53
CA HIS A 45 -13.48 8.87 -21.78
C HIS A 45 -14.92 8.38 -21.65
N LYS A 46 -15.48 8.34 -20.43
CA LYS A 46 -16.80 7.74 -20.11
C LYS A 46 -16.95 6.27 -20.50
N GLU A 47 -15.87 5.65 -20.95
CA GLU A 47 -15.76 4.25 -21.35
C GLU A 47 -14.39 3.72 -20.93
N PHE A 48 -14.29 2.40 -20.73
CA PHE A 48 -13.02 1.74 -20.45
C PHE A 48 -12.25 1.51 -21.75
N VAL A 49 -11.55 2.56 -22.20
CA VAL A 49 -10.71 2.49 -23.40
C VAL A 49 -9.27 2.16 -23.01
N PHE A 50 -8.73 1.09 -23.58
CA PHE A 50 -7.33 0.68 -23.41
C PHE A 50 -6.46 1.27 -24.53
N ASN A 51 -6.23 2.59 -24.46
CA ASN A 51 -5.40 3.33 -25.41
C ASN A 51 -4.02 3.66 -24.84
N GLN A 52 -3.18 4.34 -25.61
CA GLN A 52 -1.85 4.76 -25.18
C GLN A 52 -1.90 5.63 -23.91
N ASP A 53 -2.91 6.50 -23.78
CA ASP A 53 -3.11 7.36 -22.60
C ASP A 53 -3.43 6.54 -21.34
N PHE A 54 -4.20 5.45 -21.48
CA PHE A 54 -4.45 4.49 -20.40
C PHE A 54 -3.13 3.88 -19.89
N TYR A 55 -2.29 3.37 -20.80
CA TYR A 55 -1.03 2.75 -20.40
C TYR A 55 -0.03 3.74 -19.80
N GLN A 56 0.02 4.97 -20.32
CA GLN A 56 0.83 6.05 -19.73
C GLN A 56 0.34 6.42 -18.32
N THR A 57 -0.97 6.58 -18.15
CA THR A 57 -1.59 6.88 -16.86
C THR A 57 -1.39 5.74 -15.87
N LEU A 58 -1.52 4.48 -16.32
CA LEU A 58 -1.28 3.29 -15.51
C LEU A 58 0.16 3.24 -15.00
N PHE A 59 1.12 3.45 -15.90
CA PHE A 59 2.53 3.43 -15.55
C PHE A 59 2.88 4.55 -14.54
N LEU A 60 2.46 5.77 -14.82
CA LEU A 60 2.70 6.92 -13.93
C LEU A 60 2.03 6.70 -12.56
N SER A 61 0.78 6.22 -12.56
CA SER A 61 0.02 5.94 -11.35
C SER A 61 0.68 4.83 -10.55
N LEU A 62 1.05 3.70 -11.17
CA LEU A 62 1.73 2.62 -10.47
C LEU A 62 3.04 3.09 -9.84
N VAL A 63 3.84 3.90 -10.51
CA VAL A 63 5.09 4.43 -9.93
C VAL A 63 4.79 5.38 -8.77
N LEU A 64 3.92 6.36 -8.97
CA LEU A 64 3.57 7.35 -7.94
C LEU A 64 2.92 6.71 -6.71
N PHE A 65 1.93 5.83 -6.91
CA PHE A 65 1.24 5.13 -5.82
C PHE A 65 2.11 4.04 -5.19
N SER A 66 3.03 3.40 -5.92
CA SER A 66 4.02 2.49 -5.30
C SER A 66 4.97 3.25 -4.40
N LEU A 67 5.49 4.40 -4.83
CA LEU A 67 6.32 5.28 -4.00
C LEU A 67 5.53 5.79 -2.78
N GLY A 68 4.28 6.21 -2.98
CA GLY A 68 3.36 6.56 -1.89
C GLY A 68 3.12 5.38 -0.94
N GLY A 69 2.98 4.17 -1.48
CA GLY A 69 2.82 2.92 -0.74
C GLY A 69 4.04 2.58 0.11
N VAL A 70 5.26 2.90 -0.34
CA VAL A 70 6.47 2.80 0.48
C VAL A 70 6.38 3.73 1.69
N VAL A 71 6.06 5.00 1.47
CA VAL A 71 5.93 6.00 2.56
C VAL A 71 4.82 5.60 3.52
N PHE A 72 3.66 5.18 3.00
CA PHE A 72 2.52 4.71 3.79
C PHE A 72 2.87 3.46 4.60
N GLY A 73 3.56 2.49 4.00
CA GLY A 73 4.03 1.28 4.68
C GLY A 73 5.02 1.60 5.81
N LEU A 74 5.93 2.56 5.60
CA LEU A 74 6.87 3.02 6.63
C LEU A 74 6.16 3.71 7.79
N TRP A 75 5.17 4.55 7.47
CA TRP A 75 4.40 5.30 8.45
C TRP A 75 3.51 4.37 9.29
N THR A 76 2.73 3.51 8.64
CA THR A 76 1.87 2.51 9.31
C THR A 76 2.66 1.53 10.15
N TRP A 77 3.84 1.09 9.69
CA TRP A 77 4.75 0.29 10.50
C TRP A 77 5.16 1.02 11.78
N SER A 78 5.64 2.25 11.65
CA SER A 78 6.13 3.05 12.78
C SER A 78 5.01 3.34 13.78
N TRP A 79 3.81 3.61 13.28
CA TRP A 79 2.64 3.83 14.12
C TRP A 79 2.20 2.56 14.86
N THR A 80 2.12 1.43 14.16
CA THR A 80 1.73 0.14 14.76
C THR A 80 2.77 -0.33 15.76
N GLU A 81 4.05 -0.16 15.46
CA GLU A 81 5.17 -0.45 16.36
C GLU A 81 5.09 0.38 17.64
N LYS A 82 4.82 1.68 17.54
CA LYS A 82 4.61 2.55 18.70
C LYS A 82 3.43 2.09 19.56
N LEU A 83 2.33 1.69 18.92
CA LEU A 83 1.14 1.19 19.61
C LEU A 83 1.40 -0.16 20.31
N TYR A 84 2.19 -1.03 19.67
CA TYR A 84 2.62 -2.31 20.22
C TYR A 84 3.50 -2.13 21.46
N ARG A 85 4.53 -1.28 21.40
CA ARG A 85 5.41 -0.99 22.56
C ARG A 85 4.61 -0.43 23.73
N LYS A 86 3.71 0.54 23.46
CA LYS A 86 2.81 1.10 24.47
C LYS A 86 1.92 0.04 25.13
N ASN A 87 1.47 -0.96 24.37
CA ASN A 87 0.62 -2.02 24.91
C ASN A 87 1.41 -3.05 25.74
N LYS A 88 2.65 -3.35 25.36
CA LYS A 88 3.54 -4.25 26.12
C LYS A 88 4.20 -3.59 27.34
N GLY A 89 4.05 -2.28 27.54
CA GLY A 89 4.60 -1.57 28.69
C GLY A 89 6.09 -1.24 28.58
N GLU A 90 6.64 -1.22 27.36
CA GLU A 90 8.04 -0.85 27.04
C GLU A 90 8.18 0.56 26.44
#